data_AF-A0AA96CBY2-F1
#
_entry.id   AF-A0AA96CBY2-F1
#
_cell.length_a   1.000
_cell.length_b   1.000
_cell.length_c   1.000
_cell.angle_alpha   90.00
_cell.angle_beta   90.00
_cell.angle_gamma   90.00
#
_symmetry.space_group_name_H-M   'P 1'
#
loop_
_entity.id
_entity.type
_entity.pdbx_description
1 polymer ?
#
loop_
_entity_poly.entity_id
_entity_poly.type
_entity_poly.pdbx_seq_one_letter_code
_entity_poly.pdbx_strand_id
1 'polypeptide(L)'
;MIKAICALMLLLAGTQLVQAQFVQSRRNVDAGKATVIYSFFNCQTDVIQAVSGTASHGSIRTREVTQYRCGNLTQRAVVVDYIPHPGYRGTDEAYLYWGGNAQSRVHLNVR
;
A
#
# COMPACT_ATOMS: atom_id res chain seq x y z
N MET A 1 -27.68 10.25 58.47
CA MET A 1 -26.22 10.42 58.32
C MET A 1 -25.85 10.06 56.87
N ILE A 2 -25.32 11.07 56.17
CA ILE A 2 -24.55 11.14 54.92
C ILE A 2 -24.56 9.92 53.95
N LYS A 3 -25.08 10.19 52.75
CA LYS A 3 -24.92 9.47 51.47
C LYS A 3 -23.49 9.67 50.91
N ALA A 4 -23.09 8.74 50.03
CA ALA A 4 -22.18 8.93 48.88
C ALA A 4 -20.67 8.85 49.20
N ILE A 5 -19.74 8.39 48.34
CA ILE A 5 -19.68 7.87 46.95
C ILE A 5 -18.19 7.46 46.70
N CYS A 6 -17.92 6.77 45.58
CA CYS A 6 -16.61 6.55 44.91
C CYS A 6 -15.74 5.42 45.46
N ALA A 7 -15.78 4.19 44.90
CA ALA A 7 -15.43 3.81 43.53
C ALA A 7 -14.06 4.35 43.09
N LEU A 8 -12.99 3.72 43.58
CA LEU A 8 -11.63 3.95 43.08
C LEU A 8 -11.26 2.80 42.13
N MET A 9 -11.85 2.80 40.94
CA MET A 9 -11.34 2.03 39.81
C MET A 9 -10.06 2.70 39.32
N LEU A 10 -8.92 2.14 39.68
CA LEU A 10 -7.61 2.49 39.14
C LEU A 10 -7.60 2.19 37.64
N LEU A 11 -7.76 3.25 36.86
CA LEU A 11 -7.49 3.31 35.42
C LEU A 11 -6.02 2.96 35.16
N LEU A 12 -5.75 1.68 34.87
CA LEU A 12 -4.61 1.34 34.03
C LEU A 12 -4.94 1.79 32.61
N ALA A 13 -4.68 3.07 32.33
CA ALA A 13 -4.61 3.58 30.97
C ALA A 13 -3.39 2.94 30.31
N GLY A 14 -3.58 1.76 29.70
CA GLY A 14 -2.61 1.16 28.81
C GLY A 14 -2.34 2.13 27.67
N THR A 15 -1.14 2.68 27.62
CA THR A 15 -0.65 3.41 26.45
C THR A 15 -0.48 2.40 25.33
N GLN A 16 -1.53 2.20 24.54
CA GLN A 16 -1.42 1.50 23.27
C GLN A 16 -0.53 2.35 22.38
N LEU A 17 0.75 1.97 22.29
CA LEU A 17 1.65 2.45 21.27
C LEU A 17 0.98 2.15 19.92
N VAL A 18 0.45 3.18 19.28
CA VAL A 18 0.02 3.13 17.89
C VAL A 18 1.28 2.90 17.07
N GLN A 19 1.67 1.63 16.90
CA GLN A 19 2.70 1.29 15.94
C GLN A 19 2.15 1.73 14.59
N ALA A 20 2.90 2.59 13.89
CA ALA A 20 2.64 2.89 12.49
C ALA A 20 2.72 1.57 11.72
N GLN A 21 1.58 0.93 11.53
CA GLN A 21 1.47 -0.24 10.69
C GLN A 21 1.65 0.29 9.27
N PHE A 22 2.87 0.19 8.73
CA PHE A 22 3.03 0.15 7.29
C PHE A 22 2.08 -0.94 6.81
N VAL A 23 0.96 -0.56 6.20
CA VAL A 23 -0.01 -1.51 5.67
C VAL A 23 0.71 -2.28 4.58
N GLN A 24 1.31 -3.42 4.94
CA GLN A 24 1.89 -4.36 3.99
C GLN A 24 0.73 -4.82 3.11
N SER A 25 0.65 -4.24 1.91
CA SER A 25 -0.34 -4.67 0.94
C SER A 25 0.07 -6.05 0.43
N ARG A 26 -0.63 -7.10 0.86
CA ARG A 26 -0.47 -8.44 0.29
C ARG A 26 -1.31 -8.54 -0.99
N ARG A 27 -0.75 -9.15 -2.04
CA ARG A 27 -1.42 -9.38 -3.33
C ARG A 27 -1.15 -10.80 -3.80
N ASN A 28 -2.20 -11.45 -4.31
CA ASN A 28 -2.03 -12.65 -5.13
C ASN A 28 -1.93 -12.20 -6.59
N VAL A 29 -0.94 -12.71 -7.31
CA VAL A 29 -0.71 -12.38 -8.73
C VAL A 29 -0.54 -13.68 -9.51
N ASP A 30 -0.97 -13.69 -10.76
CA ASP A 30 -0.89 -14.88 -11.60
C ASP A 30 0.48 -14.97 -12.29
N ALA A 31 1.08 -16.16 -12.28
CA ALA A 31 2.33 -16.42 -12.97
C ALA A 31 2.21 -16.11 -14.48
N GLY A 32 3.25 -15.48 -15.03
CA GLY A 32 3.33 -15.13 -16.46
C GLY A 32 2.39 -14.01 -16.90
N LYS A 33 1.67 -13.34 -15.99
CA LYS A 33 0.77 -12.22 -16.30
C LYS A 33 1.17 -10.94 -15.58
N ALA A 34 1.14 -9.83 -16.31
CA ALA A 34 1.24 -8.51 -15.71
C ALA A 34 0.00 -8.26 -14.82
N THR A 35 0.22 -7.85 -13.57
CA THR A 35 -0.86 -7.57 -12.61
C THR A 35 -0.66 -6.20 -11.97
N VAL A 36 -1.71 -5.37 -11.94
CA VAL A 36 -1.69 -4.11 -11.18
C VAL A 36 -1.60 -4.43 -9.69
N ILE A 37 -0.50 -4.05 -9.05
CA ILE A 37 -0.26 -4.29 -7.62
C ILE A 37 -0.50 -3.05 -6.77
N TYR A 38 -0.39 -1.86 -7.37
CA TYR A 38 -0.56 -0.59 -6.68
C TYR A 38 -1.05 0.52 -7.63
N SER A 39 -1.62 1.58 -7.06
CA SER A 39 -1.99 2.79 -7.78
C SER A 39 -1.73 4.03 -6.93
N PHE A 40 -0.91 4.95 -7.45
CA PHE A 40 -0.60 6.25 -6.85
C PHE A 40 -1.49 7.32 -7.46
N PHE A 41 -2.10 8.16 -6.61
CA PHE A 41 -2.96 9.25 -7.01
C PHE A 41 -2.90 10.36 -5.96
N ASN A 42 -3.23 11.60 -6.34
CA ASN A 42 -3.24 12.74 -5.44
C ASN A 42 -4.58 13.46 -5.51
N CYS A 43 -5.44 13.25 -4.51
CA CYS A 43 -6.77 13.86 -4.44
C CYS A 43 -6.77 15.37 -4.22
N GLN A 44 -5.64 15.95 -3.81
CA GLN A 44 -5.55 17.38 -3.45
C GLN A 44 -5.09 18.23 -4.62
N THR A 45 -4.08 17.77 -5.36
CA THR A 45 -3.44 18.58 -6.41
C THR A 45 -3.58 18.00 -7.82
N ASP A 46 -4.03 16.75 -7.97
CA ASP A 46 -4.01 16.00 -9.24
C ASP A 46 -2.61 15.88 -9.90
N VAL A 47 -1.56 16.30 -9.19
CA VAL A 47 -0.18 16.19 -9.64
C VAL A 47 0.34 14.78 -9.33
N ILE A 48 0.78 14.10 -10.38
CA ILE A 48 1.37 12.77 -10.30
C ILE A 48 2.89 12.88 -10.33
N GLN A 49 3.53 12.21 -9.36
CA GLN A 49 4.98 12.14 -9.28
C GLN A 49 5.50 10.93 -10.04
N ALA A 50 6.76 10.97 -10.44
CA ALA A 50 7.44 9.81 -11.01
C ALA A 50 7.44 8.66 -9.99
N VAL A 51 7.05 7.48 -10.46
CA VAL A 51 7.02 6.24 -9.68
C VAL A 51 7.94 5.23 -10.35
N SER A 52 8.74 4.56 -9.54
CA SER A 52 9.58 3.43 -9.95
C SER A 52 9.45 2.28 -8.95
N GLY A 53 10.06 1.14 -9.24
CA GLY A 53 10.10 0.05 -8.27
C GLY A 53 11.05 -1.06 -8.69
N THR A 54 11.30 -1.95 -7.74
CA THR A 54 12.13 -3.13 -7.89
C THR A 54 11.43 -4.35 -7.28
N ALA A 55 11.75 -5.54 -7.80
CA ALA A 55 11.34 -6.82 -7.25
C ALA A 55 12.44 -7.85 -7.55
N SER A 56 12.57 -8.88 -6.72
CA SER A 56 13.63 -9.89 -6.88
C SER A 56 13.28 -10.95 -7.91
N HIS A 57 11.99 -11.25 -8.07
CA HIS A 57 11.50 -12.33 -8.94
C HIS A 57 10.52 -11.85 -10.01
N GLY A 58 10.59 -10.56 -10.36
CA GLY A 58 9.84 -9.99 -11.45
C GLY A 58 10.35 -8.60 -11.81
N SER A 59 9.66 -7.99 -12.77
CA SER A 59 9.90 -6.61 -13.19
C SER A 59 8.73 -5.72 -12.79
N ILE A 60 9.03 -4.45 -12.55
CA ILE A 60 8.05 -3.41 -12.27
C ILE A 60 7.92 -2.51 -13.48
N ARG A 61 6.68 -2.32 -13.94
CA ARG A 61 6.34 -1.36 -14.99
C ARG A 61 5.34 -0.35 -14.43
N THR A 62 5.55 0.92 -14.74
CA THR A 62 4.61 1.99 -14.38
C THR A 62 3.97 2.59 -15.63
N ARG A 63 2.75 3.06 -15.49
CA ARG A 63 2.03 3.78 -16.55
C ARG A 63 1.02 4.75 -15.94
N GLU A 64 0.87 5.89 -16.59
CA GLU A 64 -0.19 6.85 -16.25
C GLU A 64 -1.54 6.37 -16.78
N VAL A 65 -2.58 6.59 -15.99
CA VAL A 65 -3.97 6.27 -16.30
C VAL A 65 -4.90 7.33 -15.72
N THR A 66 -6.14 7.33 -16.19
CA THR A 66 -7.28 8.00 -15.54
C THR A 66 -8.19 6.93 -14.95
N GLN A 67 -8.65 7.13 -13.72
CA GLN A 67 -9.53 6.17 -13.04
C GLN A 67 -10.44 6.87 -12.03
N TYR A 68 -11.53 6.23 -11.63
CA TYR A 68 -12.39 6.78 -10.57
C TYR A 68 -11.71 6.71 -9.20
N ARG A 69 -11.31 7.87 -8.69
CA ARG A 69 -10.69 8.07 -7.37
C ARG A 69 -11.07 9.45 -6.83
N CYS A 70 -11.05 9.62 -5.51
CA CYS A 70 -11.28 10.92 -4.89
C CYS A 70 -12.65 11.55 -5.25
N GLY A 71 -13.64 10.76 -5.69
CA GLY A 71 -14.92 11.26 -6.21
C GLY A 71 -14.88 11.82 -7.64
N ASN A 72 -13.75 11.69 -8.35
CA ASN A 72 -13.54 12.17 -9.71
C ASN A 72 -13.34 10.98 -10.69
N LEU A 73 -14.14 10.92 -11.76
CA LEU A 73 -14.10 9.86 -12.78
C LEU A 73 -12.84 9.90 -13.64
N THR A 74 -12.18 11.05 -13.73
CA THR A 74 -11.00 11.27 -14.57
C THR A 74 -9.77 11.60 -13.73
N GLN A 75 -9.74 11.17 -12.46
CA GLN A 75 -8.59 11.39 -11.57
C GLN A 75 -7.33 10.73 -12.18
N ARG A 76 -6.26 11.52 -12.37
CA ARG A 76 -4.99 10.98 -12.84
C ARG A 76 -4.39 10.09 -11.78
N ALA A 77 -3.73 9.03 -12.23
CA ALA A 77 -3.03 8.09 -11.39
C ALA A 77 -1.86 7.45 -12.14
N VAL A 78 -0.88 6.94 -11.39
CA VAL A 78 0.09 5.98 -11.92
C VAL A 78 -0.25 4.61 -11.36
N VAL A 79 -0.45 3.64 -12.23
CA VAL A 79 -0.57 2.23 -11.83
C VAL A 79 0.76 1.54 -11.98
N VAL A 80 1.00 0.61 -11.07
CA VAL A 80 2.21 -0.20 -11.01
C VAL A 80 1.83 -1.64 -11.33
N ASP A 81 2.34 -2.12 -12.45
CA ASP A 81 2.21 -3.50 -12.89
C ASP A 81 3.44 -4.30 -12.42
N TYR A 82 3.21 -5.41 -11.73
CA TYR A 82 4.22 -6.44 -11.48
C TYR A 82 4.13 -7.52 -12.56
N ILE A 83 5.28 -7.91 -13.10
CA ILE A 83 5.39 -8.95 -14.12
C ILE A 83 6.37 -9.99 -13.58
N PRO A 84 5.90 -11.16 -13.10
CA PRO A 84 6.78 -12.21 -12.60
C PRO A 84 7.75 -12.69 -13.69
N HIS A 85 8.96 -13.11 -13.29
CA HIS A 85 9.88 -13.78 -14.21
C HIS A 85 9.20 -15.04 -14.81
N PRO A 86 9.50 -15.39 -16.07
CA PRO A 86 8.95 -16.59 -16.69
C PRO A 86 9.17 -17.84 -15.82
N GLY A 87 8.09 -18.56 -15.53
CA GLY A 87 8.13 -19.79 -14.73
C GLY A 87 8.19 -19.59 -13.21
N TYR A 88 8.34 -18.35 -12.72
CA TYR A 88 8.40 -18.09 -11.27
C TYR A 88 7.04 -18.31 -10.60
N ARG A 89 7.07 -19.00 -9.45
CA ARG A 89 5.96 -19.25 -8.52
C ARG A 89 6.53 -19.16 -7.11
N GLY A 90 5.78 -18.57 -6.18
CA GLY A 90 6.24 -18.37 -4.81
C GLY A 90 6.03 -16.95 -4.30
N THR A 91 6.74 -16.59 -3.24
CA THR A 91 6.61 -15.28 -2.58
C THR A 91 7.68 -14.29 -3.04
N ASP A 92 7.27 -13.08 -3.40
CA ASP A 92 8.17 -12.00 -3.79
C ASP A 92 7.83 -10.71 -3.03
N GLU A 93 8.73 -9.74 -3.06
CA GLU A 93 8.50 -8.41 -2.51
C GLU A 93 8.78 -7.36 -3.58
N ALA A 94 7.77 -6.51 -3.83
CA ALA A 94 7.95 -5.32 -4.65
C ALA A 94 8.12 -4.10 -3.76
N TYR A 95 9.19 -3.35 -4.03
CA TYR A 95 9.51 -2.08 -3.39
C TYR A 95 9.23 -0.95 -4.38
N LEU A 96 8.31 -0.06 -4.03
CA LEU A 96 7.83 1.02 -4.90
C LEU A 96 8.30 2.35 -4.36
N TYR A 97 8.86 3.20 -5.21
CA TYR A 97 9.47 4.47 -4.84
C TYR A 97 8.75 5.63 -5.54
N TRP A 98 8.43 6.68 -4.78
CA TRP A 98 7.94 7.96 -5.31
C TRP A 98 8.52 9.14 -4.51
N GLY A 99 8.58 10.31 -5.13
CA GLY A 99 8.98 11.55 -4.44
C GLY A 99 10.39 11.52 -3.83
N GLY A 100 11.30 10.72 -4.39
CA GLY A 100 12.71 10.65 -3.98
C GLY A 100 13.03 9.73 -2.81
N ASN A 101 12.12 9.50 -1.85
CA ASN A 101 12.41 8.67 -0.65
C ASN A 101 11.23 7.86 -0.11
N ALA A 102 10.01 8.08 -0.59
CA ALA A 102 8.85 7.40 -0.04
C ALA A 102 8.73 6.00 -0.64
N GLN A 103 8.62 4.99 0.23
CA GLN A 103 8.63 3.58 -0.15
C GLN A 103 7.34 2.87 0.27
N SER A 104 6.76 2.12 -0.65
CA SER A 104 5.67 1.17 -0.37
C SER A 104 6.21 -0.23 -0.61
N ARG A 105 5.98 -1.13 0.34
CA ARG A 105 6.30 -2.55 0.21
C ARG A 105 5.03 -3.34 -0.07
N VAL A 106 5.04 -4.09 -1.16
CA VAL A 106 3.95 -5.00 -1.56
C VAL A 106 4.44 -6.43 -1.44
N HIS A 107 3.76 -7.24 -0.63
CA HIS A 107 4.06 -8.66 -0.53
C HIS A 107 3.26 -9.42 -1.59
N LEU A 108 3.95 -10.17 -2.43
CA LEU A 108 3.38 -10.85 -3.59
C LEU A 108 3.37 -12.35 -3.36
N ASN A 109 2.24 -12.98 -3.67
CA ASN A 109 2.12 -14.43 -3.75
C ASN A 109 1.80 -14.80 -5.21
N VAL A 110 2.82 -15.28 -5.93
CA VAL A 110 2.77 -15.63 -7.34
C VAL A 110 2.29 -17.07 -7.49
N ARG A 111 1.15 -17.25 -8.15
CA ARG A 111 0.44 -18.53 -8.26
C ARG A 111 0.02 -18.87 -9.69
#